data_AF-K9RWY7-F1
#
_entry.id   AF-K9RWY7-F1
#
_cell.length_a   1.000
_cell.length_b   1.000
_cell.length_c   1.000
_cell.angle_alpha   90.00
_cell.angle_beta   90.00
_cell.angle_gamma   90.00
#
_symmetry.space_group_name_H-M   'P 1'
#
loop_
_entity.id
_entity.type
_entity.pdbx_description
1 polymer ?
#
loop_
_entity_poly.entity_id
_entity_poly.type
_entity_poly.pdbx_seq_one_letter_code
_entity_poly.pdbx_strand_id
1 'polypeptide(L)'
;MIPAVMAALESGDLTQAMALLETLPPDQPQVMLGWAWLEEKKQNLEAAETRYRDILRQDCGPKIILRARQGLERIATTRKQQQMDALATVAQAPGGDQRAILVLEAVPNPEVKTKLAQQLTRIMDIEPYAARLLLPSRGWRLLRNGTMAELAVYGSQLRAAGIPAFWLPLDPLQELTVIEVRFLQSLSPQVQAGWGGHGSEPPQHIFTFNWEEVTQRVEGQLPIFETVVDRDSRGTATYKSQVQDHAQCCDLHLPSRQTILRFYRGHYQFNRGIDLTPVQGSEVAADQETSWANWRQLLAVFNHCRPGIPIWSDFTSFAETVLEHTDLLEKINPHLDLFRREDCYWDHAFQLYSGLIMALSGSEHRPLT
;
A
#
# COMPACT_ATOMS: atom_id res chain seq x y z
N MET A 1 -0.96 -9.92 -53.86
CA MET A 1 -0.83 -8.79 -52.91
C MET A 1 -0.59 -9.27 -51.48
N ILE A 2 -1.48 -10.07 -50.87
CA ILE A 2 -1.27 -10.56 -49.49
C ILE A 2 0.02 -11.40 -49.29
N PRO A 3 0.43 -12.28 -50.23
CA PRO A 3 1.73 -12.96 -50.12
C PRO A 3 2.93 -12.00 -50.14
N ALA A 4 2.81 -10.86 -50.82
CA ALA A 4 3.86 -9.84 -50.86
C ALA A 4 3.95 -9.05 -49.54
N VAL A 5 2.81 -8.81 -48.88
CA VAL A 5 2.77 -8.25 -47.51
C VAL A 5 3.49 -9.19 -46.53
N MET A 6 3.18 -10.50 -46.59
CA MET A 6 3.82 -11.49 -45.72
C MET A 6 5.33 -11.58 -45.97
N ALA A 7 5.76 -11.58 -47.24
CA ALA A 7 7.17 -11.59 -47.59
C ALA A 7 7.91 -10.33 -47.09
N ALA A 8 7.30 -9.15 -47.18
CA ALA A 8 7.88 -7.90 -46.65
C ALA A 8 7.98 -7.89 -45.12
N LEU A 9 7.00 -8.47 -44.42
CA LEU A 9 7.03 -8.63 -42.95
C LEU A 9 8.07 -9.65 -42.50
N GLU A 10 8.28 -10.72 -43.28
CA GLU A 10 9.32 -11.73 -43.04
C GLU A 10 10.73 -11.19 -43.30
N SER A 11 10.90 -10.37 -44.33
CA SER A 11 12.18 -9.72 -44.66
C SER A 11 12.53 -8.53 -43.77
N GLY A 12 11.58 -8.04 -42.96
CA GLY A 12 11.77 -6.89 -42.07
C GLY A 12 11.64 -5.53 -42.76
N ASP A 13 11.18 -5.47 -44.01
CA ASP A 13 10.89 -4.20 -44.69
C ASP A 13 9.51 -3.65 -44.26
N LEU A 14 9.51 -3.00 -43.10
CA LEU A 14 8.29 -2.46 -42.48
C LEU A 14 7.65 -1.35 -43.31
N THR A 15 8.44 -0.59 -44.07
CA THR A 15 7.95 0.52 -44.89
C THR A 15 7.19 -0.01 -46.09
N GLN A 16 7.75 -1.02 -46.76
CA GLN A 16 7.10 -1.70 -47.86
C GLN A 16 5.86 -2.48 -47.40
N ALA A 17 5.94 -3.18 -46.26
CA ALA A 17 4.80 -3.88 -45.68
C ALA A 17 3.62 -2.93 -45.36
N MET A 18 3.90 -1.75 -44.81
CA MET A 18 2.90 -0.73 -44.51
C MET A 18 2.25 -0.17 -45.78
N ALA A 19 3.06 0.22 -46.78
CA ALA A 19 2.54 0.73 -48.05
C ALA A 19 1.65 -0.32 -48.76
N LEU A 20 2.02 -1.60 -48.71
CA LEU A 20 1.21 -2.67 -49.27
C LEU A 20 -0.09 -2.89 -48.48
N LEU A 21 -0.07 -2.76 -47.15
CA LEU A 21 -1.26 -2.88 -46.30
C LEU A 21 -2.26 -1.74 -46.50
N GLU A 22 -1.79 -0.51 -46.73
CA GLU A 22 -2.65 0.66 -46.99
C GLU A 22 -3.44 0.55 -48.31
N THR A 23 -2.92 -0.19 -49.29
CA THR A 23 -3.59 -0.43 -50.57
C THR A 23 -4.70 -1.48 -50.51
N LEU A 24 -4.84 -2.20 -49.38
CA LEU A 24 -5.76 -3.31 -49.23
C LEU A 24 -6.98 -2.93 -48.36
N PRO A 25 -8.15 -3.58 -48.56
CA PRO A 25 -9.34 -3.29 -47.77
C PRO A 25 -9.11 -3.63 -46.28
N PRO A 26 -9.37 -2.68 -45.35
CA PRO A 26 -9.00 -2.84 -43.94
C PRO A 26 -9.77 -3.95 -43.23
N ASP A 27 -10.99 -4.25 -43.67
CA ASP A 27 -11.89 -5.21 -43.02
C ASP A 27 -11.59 -6.67 -43.39
N GLN A 28 -10.61 -6.92 -44.27
CA GLN A 28 -10.22 -8.29 -44.59
C GLN A 28 -9.41 -8.89 -43.41
N PRO A 29 -9.80 -10.06 -42.88
CA PRO A 29 -9.11 -10.69 -41.74
C PRO A 29 -7.59 -10.89 -41.93
N GLN A 30 -7.15 -11.09 -43.17
CA GLN A 30 -5.73 -11.24 -43.51
C GLN A 30 -4.97 -9.90 -43.46
N VAL A 31 -5.63 -8.79 -43.80
CA VAL A 31 -5.08 -7.43 -43.73
C VAL A 31 -5.01 -6.99 -42.26
N MET A 32 -6.04 -7.29 -41.47
CA MET A 32 -6.02 -7.08 -40.02
C MET A 32 -4.85 -7.82 -39.35
N LEU A 33 -4.63 -9.09 -39.71
CA LEU A 33 -3.49 -9.87 -39.21
C LEU A 33 -2.15 -9.26 -39.63
N GLY A 34 -2.04 -8.76 -40.86
CA GLY A 34 -0.84 -8.07 -41.33
C GLY A 34 -0.54 -6.79 -40.55
N TRP A 35 -1.55 -5.98 -40.23
CA TRP A 35 -1.40 -4.82 -39.35
C TRP A 35 -0.98 -5.20 -37.93
N ALA A 36 -1.55 -6.27 -37.36
CA ALA A 36 -1.14 -6.75 -36.03
C ALA A 36 0.34 -7.15 -36.00
N TRP A 37 0.80 -7.86 -37.03
CA TRP A 37 2.20 -8.30 -37.13
C TRP A 37 3.16 -7.15 -37.42
N LEU A 38 2.74 -6.13 -38.19
CA LEU A 38 3.51 -4.92 -38.40
C LEU A 38 3.77 -4.18 -37.09
N GLU A 39 2.73 -4.00 -36.26
CA GLU A 39 2.87 -3.37 -34.93
C GLU A 39 3.80 -4.19 -34.01
N GLU A 40 3.69 -5.53 -34.05
CA GLU A 40 4.59 -6.43 -33.31
C GLU A 40 6.06 -6.21 -33.72
N LYS A 41 6.34 -6.15 -35.03
CA LYS A 41 7.69 -5.92 -35.56
C LYS A 41 8.23 -4.52 -35.26
N LYS A 42 7.36 -3.51 -35.15
CA LYS A 42 7.69 -2.14 -34.69
C LYS A 42 7.95 -2.05 -33.18
N GLN A 43 7.87 -3.16 -32.44
CA GLN A 43 7.91 -3.20 -30.96
C GLN A 43 6.75 -2.46 -30.28
N ASN A 44 5.67 -2.16 -31.01
CA ASN A 44 4.45 -1.58 -30.46
C ASN A 44 3.52 -2.70 -29.95
N LEU A 45 3.95 -3.35 -28.88
CA LEU A 45 3.32 -4.58 -28.38
C LEU A 45 1.86 -4.36 -27.92
N GLU A 46 1.50 -3.18 -27.40
CA GLU A 46 0.12 -2.88 -27.01
C GLU A 46 -0.83 -2.78 -28.21
N ALA A 47 -0.42 -2.06 -29.26
CA ALA A 47 -1.22 -1.95 -30.47
C ALA A 47 -1.36 -3.31 -31.18
N ALA A 48 -0.27 -4.10 -31.20
CA ALA A 48 -0.28 -5.45 -31.74
C ALA A 48 -1.25 -6.38 -30.99
N GLU A 49 -1.19 -6.40 -29.65
CA GLU A 49 -2.06 -7.21 -28.80
C GLU A 49 -3.54 -6.86 -29.00
N THR A 50 -3.87 -5.56 -29.07
CA THR A 50 -5.24 -5.09 -29.29
C THR A 50 -5.78 -5.62 -30.62
N ARG A 51 -5.00 -5.45 -31.70
CA ARG A 51 -5.37 -5.94 -33.04
C ARG A 51 -5.52 -7.46 -33.06
N TYR A 52 -4.63 -8.22 -32.43
CA TYR A 52 -4.77 -9.68 -32.34
C TYR A 52 -6.03 -10.11 -31.58
N ARG A 53 -6.38 -9.43 -30.48
CA ARG A 53 -7.63 -9.72 -29.74
C ARG A 53 -8.88 -9.38 -30.56
N ASP A 54 -8.86 -8.31 -31.34
CA ASP A 54 -10.00 -7.95 -32.19
C ASP A 54 -10.24 -9.00 -33.28
N ILE A 55 -9.17 -9.56 -33.86
CA ILE A 55 -9.26 -10.69 -34.80
C ILE A 55 -9.94 -11.90 -34.15
N LEU A 56 -9.64 -12.19 -32.87
CA LEU A 56 -10.23 -13.33 -32.15
C LEU A 56 -11.73 -13.14 -31.82
N ARG A 57 -12.23 -11.91 -31.84
CA ARG A 57 -13.66 -11.60 -31.61
C ARG A 57 -14.50 -11.67 -32.87
N GLN A 58 -13.86 -11.67 -34.04
CA GLN A 58 -14.52 -11.75 -35.34
C GLN A 58 -14.56 -13.20 -35.83
N ASP A 59 -15.55 -13.51 -36.67
CA ASP A 59 -15.64 -14.82 -37.32
C ASP A 59 -14.62 -14.91 -38.47
N CYS A 60 -13.36 -15.10 -38.07
CA CYS A 60 -12.22 -15.26 -38.95
C CYS A 60 -11.94 -16.75 -39.13
N GLY A 61 -11.65 -17.20 -40.37
CA GLY A 61 -11.34 -18.60 -40.62
C GLY A 61 -10.23 -19.17 -39.70
N PRO A 62 -10.22 -20.48 -39.43
CA PRO A 62 -9.43 -21.10 -38.34
C PRO A 62 -7.92 -20.85 -38.42
N LYS A 63 -7.36 -20.71 -39.64
CA LYS A 63 -5.94 -20.41 -39.85
C LYS A 63 -5.55 -19.02 -39.32
N ILE A 64 -6.45 -18.04 -39.45
CA ILE A 64 -6.20 -16.66 -39.01
C ILE A 64 -6.29 -16.58 -37.49
N ILE A 65 -7.30 -17.24 -36.90
CA ILE A 65 -7.43 -17.39 -35.44
C ILE A 65 -6.17 -18.03 -34.84
N LEU A 66 -5.68 -19.12 -35.43
CA LEU A 66 -4.46 -19.79 -34.95
C LEU A 66 -3.25 -18.84 -34.98
N ARG A 67 -3.06 -18.09 -36.07
CA ARG A 67 -1.95 -17.13 -36.18
C ARG A 67 -2.07 -15.97 -35.19
N ALA A 68 -3.29 -15.49 -34.93
CA ALA A 68 -3.52 -14.45 -33.94
C ALA A 68 -3.16 -14.94 -32.51
N ARG A 69 -3.51 -16.19 -32.17
CA ARG A 69 -3.10 -16.81 -30.89
C ARG A 69 -1.57 -16.93 -30.78
N GLN A 70 -0.90 -17.40 -31.84
CA GLN A 70 0.57 -17.47 -31.87
C GLN A 70 1.22 -16.08 -31.74
N GLY A 71 0.62 -15.04 -32.30
CA GLY A 71 1.04 -13.65 -32.11
C GLY A 71 0.96 -13.21 -30.65
N LEU A 72 -0.16 -13.51 -29.97
CA LEU A 72 -0.32 -13.24 -28.55
C LEU A 72 0.70 -14.00 -27.69
N GLU A 73 0.99 -15.27 -28.00
CA GLU A 73 2.02 -16.06 -27.31
C GLU A 73 3.43 -15.47 -27.47
N ARG A 74 3.78 -14.99 -28.68
CA ARG A 74 5.05 -14.30 -28.90
C ARG A 74 5.15 -13.00 -28.11
N ILE A 75 4.11 -12.17 -28.15
CA ILE A 75 4.06 -10.92 -27.36
C ILE A 75 4.25 -11.21 -25.87
N ALA A 76 3.58 -12.23 -25.33
CA ALA A 76 3.73 -12.64 -23.94
C ALA A 76 5.17 -13.07 -23.62
N THR A 77 5.79 -13.85 -24.50
CA THR A 77 7.17 -14.31 -24.36
C THR A 77 8.16 -13.14 -24.40
N THR A 78 7.99 -12.21 -25.35
CA THR A 78 8.84 -11.02 -25.47
C THR A 78 8.74 -10.13 -24.23
N ARG A 79 7.53 -9.91 -23.70
CA ARG A 79 7.35 -9.13 -22.46
C ARG A 79 8.03 -9.78 -21.27
N LYS A 80 7.88 -11.10 -21.12
CA LYS A 80 8.55 -11.86 -20.05
C LYS A 80 10.07 -11.75 -20.16
N GLN A 81 10.62 -11.83 -21.37
CA GLN A 81 12.06 -11.64 -21.58
C GLN A 81 12.51 -10.22 -21.24
N GLN A 82 11.80 -9.19 -21.75
CA GLN A 82 12.10 -7.79 -21.43
C GLN A 82 12.06 -7.53 -19.92
N GLN A 83 11.14 -8.17 -19.20
CA GLN A 83 11.04 -8.09 -17.75
C GLN A 83 12.23 -8.78 -17.07
N MET A 84 12.64 -9.96 -17.51
CA MET A 84 13.82 -10.65 -16.98
C MET A 84 15.11 -9.84 -17.22
N ASP A 85 15.25 -9.24 -18.41
CA ASP A 85 16.41 -8.40 -18.76
C ASP A 85 16.45 -7.11 -17.92
N ALA A 86 15.29 -6.50 -17.68
CA ALA A 86 15.17 -5.34 -16.78
C ALA A 86 15.55 -5.70 -15.34
N LEU A 87 15.09 -6.85 -14.83
CA LEU A 87 15.44 -7.34 -13.50
C LEU A 87 16.95 -7.62 -13.38
N ALA A 88 17.56 -8.25 -14.39
CA ALA A 88 19.00 -8.54 -14.40
C ALA A 88 19.85 -7.26 -14.41
N THR A 89 19.39 -6.21 -15.11
CA THR A 89 20.10 -4.93 -15.19
C THR A 89 20.08 -4.19 -13.84
N VAL A 90 18.93 -4.20 -13.15
CA VAL A 90 18.77 -3.49 -11.86
C VAL A 90 19.36 -4.29 -10.68
N ALA A 91 19.41 -5.62 -10.76
CA ALA A 91 20.03 -6.46 -9.74
C ALA A 91 21.53 -6.17 -9.53
N GLN A 92 22.22 -5.56 -10.51
CA GLN A 92 23.62 -5.14 -10.37
C GLN A 92 23.81 -3.76 -9.72
N ALA A 93 22.72 -3.06 -9.37
CA ALA A 93 22.81 -1.78 -8.70
C ALA A 93 23.13 -1.94 -7.19
N PRO A 94 23.96 -1.06 -6.60
CA PRO A 94 24.19 -1.04 -5.15
C PRO A 94 22.87 -0.88 -4.39
N GLY A 95 22.59 -1.78 -3.44
CA GLY A 95 21.34 -1.78 -2.66
C GLY A 95 20.18 -2.55 -3.31
N GLY A 96 20.36 -3.15 -4.50
CA GLY A 96 19.32 -3.91 -5.20
C GLY A 96 18.77 -5.11 -4.42
N ASP A 97 19.60 -5.74 -3.59
CA ASP A 97 19.23 -6.92 -2.79
C ASP A 97 18.55 -6.59 -1.45
N GLN A 98 18.44 -5.31 -1.09
CA GLN A 98 17.77 -4.91 0.14
C GLN A 98 16.30 -5.34 0.12
N ARG A 99 15.79 -5.76 1.28
CA ARG A 99 14.37 -6.11 1.41
C ARG A 99 13.53 -4.86 1.30
N ALA A 100 12.49 -4.93 0.48
CA ALA A 100 11.58 -3.83 0.22
C ALA A 100 10.14 -4.33 0.16
N ILE A 101 9.23 -3.36 0.17
CA ILE A 101 7.80 -3.58 -0.10
C ILE A 101 7.32 -2.70 -1.22
N LEU A 102 6.26 -3.15 -1.90
CA LEU A 102 5.55 -2.45 -2.94
C LEU A 102 4.10 -2.27 -2.50
N VAL A 103 3.67 -1.02 -2.41
CA VAL A 103 2.37 -0.63 -1.89
C VAL A 103 1.61 0.11 -2.98
N LEU A 104 0.34 -0.24 -3.15
CA LEU A 104 -0.60 0.46 -4.01
C LEU A 104 -1.33 1.54 -3.21
N GLU A 105 -1.48 2.71 -3.82
CA GLU A 105 -2.33 3.77 -3.28
C GLU A 105 -3.74 3.66 -3.86
N ALA A 106 -4.71 4.24 -3.15
CA ALA A 106 -6.10 4.17 -3.53
C ALA A 106 -6.40 4.84 -4.88
N VAL A 107 -7.29 4.20 -5.63
CA VAL A 107 -7.89 4.71 -6.85
C VAL A 107 -9.40 4.89 -6.59
N PRO A 108 -9.85 6.07 -6.14
CA PRO A 108 -11.23 6.27 -5.69
C PRO A 108 -12.25 6.15 -6.84
N ASN A 109 -11.86 6.56 -8.05
CA ASN A 109 -12.75 6.55 -9.20
C ASN A 109 -12.95 5.12 -9.76
N PRO A 110 -14.17 4.55 -9.72
CA PRO A 110 -14.44 3.18 -10.16
C PRO A 110 -14.20 2.93 -11.65
N GLU A 111 -14.44 3.94 -12.50
CA GLU A 111 -14.24 3.83 -13.96
C GLU A 111 -12.75 3.76 -14.30
N VAL A 112 -11.95 4.62 -13.66
CA VAL A 112 -10.49 4.61 -13.79
C VAL A 112 -9.92 3.31 -13.24
N LYS A 113 -10.40 2.86 -12.07
CA LYS A 113 -10.00 1.59 -11.45
C LYS A 113 -10.24 0.39 -12.37
N THR A 114 -11.34 0.36 -13.12
CA THR A 114 -11.61 -0.73 -14.07
C THR A 114 -10.58 -0.79 -15.20
N LYS A 115 -10.16 0.38 -15.73
CA LYS A 115 -9.11 0.46 -16.75
C LYS A 115 -7.74 0.09 -16.19
N LEU A 116 -7.39 0.62 -15.03
CA LEU A 116 -6.13 0.32 -14.35
C LEU A 116 -6.03 -1.15 -13.94
N ALA A 117 -7.14 -1.82 -13.60
CA ALA A 117 -7.14 -3.25 -13.30
C ALA A 117 -6.65 -4.07 -14.50
N GLN A 118 -7.02 -3.69 -15.72
CA GLN A 118 -6.54 -4.36 -16.94
C GLN A 118 -5.04 -4.17 -17.15
N GLN A 119 -4.49 -3.01 -16.77
CA GLN A 119 -3.04 -2.81 -16.82
C GLN A 119 -2.33 -3.62 -15.73
N LEU A 120 -2.90 -3.66 -14.52
CA LEU A 120 -2.38 -4.47 -13.43
C LEU A 120 -2.31 -5.97 -13.79
N THR A 121 -3.31 -6.52 -14.49
CA THR A 121 -3.25 -7.91 -14.97
C THR A 121 -2.03 -8.21 -15.82
N ARG A 122 -1.65 -7.25 -16.68
CA ARG A 122 -0.55 -7.43 -17.63
C ARG A 122 0.80 -7.30 -16.94
N ILE A 123 0.93 -6.35 -16.02
CA ILE A 123 2.17 -6.07 -15.29
C ILE A 123 2.49 -7.18 -14.29
N MET A 124 1.46 -7.64 -13.58
CA MET A 124 1.63 -8.62 -12.50
C MET A 124 1.41 -10.07 -12.95
N ASP A 125 1.02 -10.30 -14.21
CA ASP A 125 0.65 -11.60 -14.75
C ASP A 125 -0.38 -12.34 -13.87
N ILE A 126 -1.49 -11.64 -13.58
CA ILE A 126 -2.58 -12.13 -12.71
C ILE A 126 -3.93 -12.10 -13.42
N GLU A 127 -4.84 -12.93 -12.92
CA GLU A 127 -6.22 -13.01 -13.40
C GLU A 127 -6.99 -11.67 -13.26
N PRO A 128 -7.86 -11.30 -14.23
CA PRO A 128 -8.62 -10.04 -14.21
C PRO A 128 -9.45 -9.80 -12.96
N TYR A 129 -10.02 -10.85 -12.39
CA TYR A 129 -10.79 -10.74 -11.15
C TYR A 129 -9.89 -10.38 -9.96
N ALA A 130 -8.73 -11.04 -9.83
CA ALA A 130 -7.76 -10.77 -8.79
C ALA A 130 -7.21 -9.33 -8.90
N ALA A 131 -6.89 -8.86 -10.11
CA ALA A 131 -6.41 -7.49 -10.32
C ALA A 131 -7.42 -6.42 -9.86
N ARG A 132 -8.72 -6.65 -10.07
CA ARG A 132 -9.77 -5.72 -9.60
C ARG A 132 -9.85 -5.65 -8.08
N LEU A 133 -9.62 -6.78 -7.39
CA LEU A 133 -9.61 -6.85 -5.93
C LEU A 133 -8.34 -6.23 -5.33
N LEU A 134 -7.20 -6.36 -6.02
CA LEU A 134 -5.93 -5.81 -5.57
C LEU A 134 -5.83 -4.28 -5.68
N LEU A 135 -6.57 -3.62 -6.57
CA LEU A 135 -6.59 -2.15 -6.58
C LEU A 135 -7.43 -1.62 -5.41
N PRO A 136 -6.86 -0.92 -4.43
CA PRO A 136 -7.64 -0.38 -3.32
C PRO A 136 -8.50 0.80 -3.79
N SER A 137 -9.73 0.90 -3.29
CA SER A 137 -10.57 2.10 -3.48
C SER A 137 -10.29 3.17 -2.42
N ARG A 138 -9.72 2.76 -1.27
CA ARG A 138 -9.37 3.60 -0.12
C ARG A 138 -8.11 3.05 0.55
N GLY A 139 -7.32 3.94 1.15
CA GLY A 139 -6.12 3.59 1.89
C GLY A 139 -5.03 2.99 1.01
N TRP A 140 -4.06 2.38 1.68
CA TRP A 140 -2.96 1.68 1.05
C TRP A 140 -3.19 0.16 1.07
N ARG A 141 -2.67 -0.52 0.06
CA ARG A 141 -2.63 -1.99 0.02
C ARG A 141 -1.22 -2.48 -0.24
N LEU A 142 -0.71 -3.35 0.61
CA LEU A 142 0.52 -4.08 0.29
C LEU A 142 0.25 -5.04 -0.87
N LEU A 143 1.01 -4.86 -1.95
CA LEU A 143 0.90 -5.70 -3.14
C LEU A 143 1.92 -6.84 -3.10
N ARG A 144 3.16 -6.53 -2.70
CA ARG A 144 4.26 -7.49 -2.73
C ARG A 144 5.39 -7.08 -1.77
N ASN A 145 6.10 -8.07 -1.25
CA ASN A 145 7.42 -7.90 -0.65
C ASN A 145 8.47 -8.64 -1.49
N GLY A 146 9.72 -8.15 -1.49
CA GLY A 146 10.76 -8.66 -2.38
C GLY A 146 12.05 -7.87 -2.26
N THR A 147 12.93 -7.97 -3.25
CA THR A 147 14.15 -7.15 -3.30
C THR A 147 13.86 -5.77 -3.85
N MET A 148 14.64 -4.77 -3.46
CA MET A 148 14.50 -3.39 -3.93
C MET A 148 14.60 -3.30 -5.46
N ALA A 149 15.50 -4.06 -6.08
CA ALA A 149 15.65 -4.13 -7.52
C ALA A 149 14.39 -4.66 -8.21
N GLU A 150 13.83 -5.77 -7.71
CA GLU A 150 12.62 -6.36 -8.25
C GLU A 150 11.44 -5.38 -8.15
N LEU A 151 11.24 -4.82 -6.96
CA LEU A 151 10.09 -3.95 -6.70
C LEU A 151 10.21 -2.60 -7.41
N ALA A 152 11.43 -2.11 -7.66
CA ALA A 152 11.63 -0.91 -8.46
C ALA A 152 11.19 -1.10 -9.92
N VAL A 153 11.42 -2.28 -10.51
CA VAL A 153 10.95 -2.60 -11.87
C VAL A 153 9.42 -2.62 -11.91
N TYR A 154 8.78 -3.36 -11.00
CA TYR A 154 7.32 -3.41 -10.93
C TYR A 154 6.71 -2.04 -10.63
N GLY A 155 7.23 -1.34 -9.63
CA GLY A 155 6.76 -0.01 -9.23
C GLY A 155 6.86 1.01 -10.36
N SER A 156 7.95 0.98 -11.13
CA SER A 156 8.12 1.85 -12.30
C SER A 156 7.12 1.52 -13.41
N GLN A 157 6.89 0.24 -13.69
CA GLN A 157 5.88 -0.19 -14.67
C GLN A 157 4.47 0.21 -14.25
N LEU A 158 4.13 0.05 -12.96
CA LEU A 158 2.84 0.45 -12.41
C LEU A 158 2.63 1.97 -12.55
N ARG A 159 3.61 2.78 -12.15
CA ARG A 159 3.54 4.24 -12.30
C ARG A 159 3.43 4.67 -13.77
N ALA A 160 4.19 4.05 -14.66
CA ALA A 160 4.12 4.33 -16.10
C ALA A 160 2.75 3.98 -16.69
N ALA A 161 2.07 2.96 -16.16
CA ALA A 161 0.69 2.61 -16.52
C ALA A 161 -0.38 3.46 -15.80
N GLY A 162 0.02 4.48 -15.03
CA GLY A 162 -0.88 5.35 -14.29
C GLY A 162 -1.48 4.74 -13.03
N ILE A 163 -0.91 3.64 -12.51
CA ILE A 163 -1.29 3.02 -11.24
C ILE A 163 -0.46 3.66 -10.11
N PRO A 164 -1.09 4.38 -9.17
CA PRO A 164 -0.41 4.95 -8.01
C PRO A 164 0.19 3.86 -7.14
N ALA A 165 1.51 3.89 -6.99
CA ALA A 165 2.26 2.91 -6.22
C ALA A 165 3.56 3.53 -5.70
N PHE A 166 4.06 3.02 -4.59
CA PHE A 166 5.40 3.34 -4.08
C PHE A 166 6.07 2.09 -3.56
N TRP A 167 7.39 2.12 -3.52
CA TRP A 167 8.19 1.03 -2.99
C TRP A 167 9.30 1.59 -2.10
N LEU A 168 9.52 0.94 -0.96
CA LEU A 168 10.45 1.41 0.07
C LEU A 168 11.24 0.24 0.65
N PRO A 169 12.54 0.44 0.97
CA PRO A 169 13.30 -0.52 1.75
C PRO A 169 12.74 -0.63 3.16
N LEU A 170 12.82 -1.82 3.75
CA LEU A 170 12.35 -2.07 5.11
C LEU A 170 13.37 -1.64 6.18
N ASP A 171 14.67 -1.71 5.88
CA ASP A 171 15.72 -1.47 6.89
C ASP A 171 15.60 -0.07 7.53
N PRO A 172 15.42 1.03 6.78
CA PRO A 172 15.26 2.35 7.39
C PRO A 172 14.01 2.49 8.28
N LEU A 173 12.99 1.64 8.07
CA LEU A 173 11.78 1.64 8.90
C LEU A 173 12.02 0.99 10.26
N GLN A 174 12.99 0.07 10.34
CA GLN A 174 13.40 -0.60 11.58
C GLN A 174 14.36 0.26 12.41
N GLU A 175 15.05 1.21 11.78
CA GLU A 175 15.95 2.16 12.44
C GLU A 175 15.23 3.36 13.05
N LEU A 176 13.92 3.50 12.82
CA LEU A 176 13.11 4.58 13.40
C LEU A 176 13.11 4.50 14.93
N THR A 177 13.34 5.64 15.58
CA THR A 177 13.24 5.72 17.03
C THR A 177 11.77 5.85 17.43
N VAL A 178 11.22 4.83 18.09
CA VAL A 178 9.85 4.87 18.62
C VAL A 178 9.88 5.06 20.13
N ILE A 179 9.29 6.14 20.61
CA ILE A 179 9.17 6.46 22.04
C ILE A 179 7.71 6.30 22.43
N GLU A 180 7.43 5.31 23.28
CA GLU A 180 6.11 5.13 23.88
C GLU A 180 5.89 6.16 25.00
N VAL A 181 5.03 7.15 24.73
CA VAL A 181 4.75 8.25 25.65
C VAL A 181 3.72 7.83 26.69
N ARG A 182 4.07 8.00 27.97
CA ARG A 182 3.21 7.67 29.10
C ARG A 182 2.43 8.87 29.62
N PHE A 183 2.95 10.09 29.51
CA PHE A 183 2.26 11.32 29.88
C PHE A 183 2.95 12.53 29.25
N LEU A 184 2.26 13.68 29.19
CA LEU A 184 2.85 14.96 28.83
C LEU A 184 2.99 15.81 30.08
N GLN A 185 4.20 16.23 30.42
CA GLN A 185 4.49 17.05 31.60
C GLN A 185 4.21 18.53 31.35
N SER A 186 4.50 19.03 30.15
CA SER A 186 4.20 20.40 29.74
C SER A 186 3.97 20.46 28.23
N LEU A 187 3.17 21.43 27.79
CA LEU A 187 2.93 21.75 26.37
C LEU A 187 3.64 23.03 25.91
N SER A 188 4.17 23.84 26.85
CA SER A 188 4.74 25.16 26.59
C SER A 188 5.74 25.55 27.69
N PRO A 189 6.85 26.26 27.37
CA PRO A 189 7.26 26.75 26.04
C PRO A 189 7.78 25.65 25.10
N GLN A 190 8.17 24.50 25.64
CA GLN A 190 8.56 23.31 24.89
C GLN A 190 7.77 22.12 25.43
N VAL A 191 7.39 21.19 24.56
CA VAL A 191 6.66 19.98 24.96
C VAL A 191 7.62 19.03 25.69
N GLN A 192 7.17 18.49 26.80
CA GLN A 192 7.91 17.51 27.60
C GLN A 192 7.09 16.22 27.69
N ALA A 193 7.57 15.15 27.06
CA ALA A 193 6.92 13.85 27.03
C ALA A 193 7.68 12.86 27.92
N GLY A 194 7.00 12.30 28.93
CA GLY A 194 7.58 11.28 29.80
C GLY A 194 7.44 9.88 29.19
N TRP A 195 8.52 9.09 29.28
CA TRP A 195 8.57 7.72 28.77
C TRP A 195 9.42 6.81 29.68
N GLY A 196 9.24 5.49 29.57
CA GLY A 196 9.92 4.50 30.42
C GLY A 196 9.38 3.07 30.24
N GLY A 197 10.06 2.09 30.83
CA GLY A 197 9.73 0.67 30.70
C GLY A 197 8.46 0.22 31.45
N HIS A 198 7.94 -0.95 31.07
CA HIS A 198 6.79 -1.56 31.73
C HIS A 198 7.05 -1.83 33.22
N GLY A 199 6.13 -1.42 34.09
CA GLY A 199 6.14 -1.76 35.53
C GLY A 199 7.16 -1.00 36.39
N SER A 200 7.94 -0.08 35.84
CA SER A 200 8.84 0.77 36.63
C SER A 200 8.18 2.12 36.90
N GLU A 201 7.66 2.30 38.11
CA GLU A 201 7.49 3.64 38.66
C GLU A 201 8.78 4.08 39.35
N PRO A 202 9.26 5.31 39.12
CA PRO A 202 8.75 6.31 38.17
C PRO A 202 9.30 6.14 36.73
N PRO A 203 8.61 6.70 35.71
CA PRO A 203 9.15 6.83 34.35
C PRO A 203 10.48 7.60 34.39
N GLN A 204 11.52 7.03 33.78
CA GLN A 204 12.90 7.42 34.04
C GLN A 204 13.38 8.57 33.14
N HIS A 205 12.67 8.90 32.05
CA HIS A 205 13.17 9.80 31.03
C HIS A 205 12.12 10.79 30.51
N ILE A 206 12.58 11.99 30.16
CA ILE A 206 11.80 13.05 29.50
C ILE A 206 12.38 13.27 28.11
N PHE A 207 11.52 13.27 27.11
CA PHE A 207 11.82 13.67 25.74
C PHE A 207 11.25 15.06 25.47
N THR A 208 12.02 15.95 24.85
CA THR A 208 11.60 17.34 24.59
C THR A 208 11.56 17.68 23.12
N PHE A 209 10.52 18.39 22.70
CA PHE A 209 10.30 18.80 21.31
C PHE A 209 9.38 20.03 21.21
N ASN A 210 9.39 20.68 20.04
CA ASN A 210 8.46 21.77 19.70
C ASN A 210 7.35 21.27 18.78
N TRP A 211 6.15 21.84 18.89
CA TRP A 211 5.01 21.45 18.05
C TRP A 211 5.28 21.65 16.54
N GLU A 212 6.13 22.61 16.18
CA GLU A 212 6.57 22.86 14.81
C GLU A 212 7.33 21.69 14.19
N GLU A 213 7.96 20.85 15.01
CA GLU A 213 8.66 19.64 14.57
C GLU A 213 7.69 18.53 14.17
N VAL A 214 6.45 18.59 14.65
CA VAL A 214 5.41 17.63 14.32
C VAL A 214 4.83 17.98 12.95
N THR A 215 5.03 17.08 11.99
CA THR A 215 4.59 17.29 10.60
C THR A 215 3.31 16.57 10.26
N GLN A 216 2.97 15.49 10.97
CA GLN A 216 1.80 14.66 10.71
C GLN A 216 1.46 13.79 11.92
N ARG A 217 0.22 13.28 11.90
CA ARG A 217 -0.33 12.37 12.90
C ARG A 217 -0.83 11.09 12.25
N VAL A 218 -0.59 9.96 12.87
CA VAL A 218 -1.12 8.65 12.44
C VAL A 218 -1.99 8.08 13.54
N GLU A 219 -3.20 7.65 13.20
CA GLU A 219 -4.17 7.08 14.12
C GLU A 219 -4.52 5.65 13.71
N GLY A 220 -4.66 4.77 14.71
CA GLY A 220 -4.99 3.38 14.49
C GLY A 220 -5.84 2.79 15.60
N GLN A 221 -6.74 1.89 15.21
CA GLN A 221 -7.52 1.06 16.12
C GLN A 221 -7.10 -0.38 15.95
N LEU A 222 -6.43 -0.93 16.97
CA LEU A 222 -5.87 -2.27 16.93
C LEU A 222 -6.81 -3.20 17.71
N PRO A 223 -7.36 -4.26 17.09
CA PRO A 223 -8.31 -5.14 17.77
C PRO A 223 -7.65 -5.86 18.95
N ILE A 224 -8.44 -6.07 20.01
CA ILE A 224 -8.13 -6.92 21.15
C ILE A 224 -9.09 -8.10 21.09
N PHE A 225 -8.55 -9.28 20.83
CA PHE A 225 -9.30 -10.52 20.71
C PHE A 225 -9.43 -11.22 22.08
N GLU A 226 -10.61 -11.76 22.36
CA GLU A 226 -10.80 -12.72 23.45
C GLU A 226 -11.52 -13.97 22.94
N THR A 227 -11.22 -15.10 23.58
CA THR A 227 -11.98 -16.34 23.39
C THR A 227 -13.28 -16.27 24.17
N VAL A 228 -14.42 -16.25 23.48
CA VAL A 228 -15.74 -16.36 24.09
C VAL A 228 -16.26 -17.79 23.98
N VAL A 229 -16.92 -18.25 25.05
CA VAL A 229 -17.62 -19.54 25.07
C VAL A 229 -19.06 -19.29 24.70
N ASP A 230 -19.45 -19.76 23.52
CA ASP A 230 -20.81 -19.74 23.03
C ASP A 230 -21.39 -21.16 23.10
N ARG A 231 -22.67 -21.31 23.42
CA ARG A 231 -23.32 -22.63 23.42
C ARG A 231 -24.09 -22.80 22.12
N ASP A 232 -23.76 -23.85 21.37
CA ASP A 232 -24.53 -24.16 20.16
C ASP A 232 -25.99 -24.51 20.49
N SER A 233 -26.82 -24.65 19.46
CA SER A 233 -28.24 -25.00 19.62
C SER A 233 -28.49 -26.38 20.26
N ARG A 234 -27.43 -27.16 20.53
CA ARG A 234 -27.43 -28.46 21.20
C ARG A 234 -26.81 -28.40 22.61
N GLY A 235 -26.41 -27.23 23.08
CA GLY A 235 -25.82 -26.99 24.41
C GLY A 235 -24.32 -27.29 24.50
N THR A 236 -23.64 -27.56 23.39
CA THR A 236 -22.19 -27.81 23.33
C THR A 236 -21.45 -26.48 23.36
N ALA A 237 -20.44 -26.37 24.23
CA ALA A 237 -19.56 -25.21 24.27
C ALA A 237 -18.71 -25.15 22.99
N THR A 238 -18.86 -24.06 22.23
CA THR A 238 -18.04 -23.68 21.10
C THR A 238 -17.19 -22.47 21.48
N TYR A 239 -15.89 -22.55 21.22
CA TYR A 239 -14.95 -21.46 21.48
C TYR A 239 -14.79 -20.66 20.19
N LYS A 240 -15.08 -19.36 20.24
CA LYS A 240 -14.89 -18.45 19.10
C LYS A 240 -14.04 -17.28 19.56
N SER A 241 -13.09 -16.86 18.70
CA SER A 241 -12.38 -15.61 18.91
C SER A 241 -13.29 -14.46 18.49
N GLN A 242 -13.48 -13.48 19.38
CA GLN A 242 -14.28 -12.29 19.13
C GLN A 242 -13.49 -11.04 19.53
N VAL A 243 -13.58 -9.99 18.72
CA VAL A 243 -13.04 -8.67 19.08
C VAL A 243 -13.91 -8.08 20.20
N GLN A 244 -13.33 -7.85 21.37
CA GLN A 244 -14.01 -7.30 22.54
C GLN A 244 -13.75 -5.80 22.71
N ASP A 245 -12.54 -5.35 22.39
CA ASP A 245 -12.14 -3.94 22.49
C ASP A 245 -11.13 -3.60 21.38
N HIS A 246 -10.82 -2.31 21.26
CA HIS A 246 -9.79 -1.80 20.38
C HIS A 246 -8.79 -0.94 21.16
N ALA A 247 -7.52 -1.29 21.06
CA ALA A 247 -6.42 -0.44 21.47
C ALA A 247 -6.35 0.79 20.55
N GLN A 248 -6.56 1.98 21.13
CA GLN A 248 -6.46 3.25 20.40
C GLN A 248 -5.02 3.74 20.44
N CYS A 249 -4.40 3.85 19.26
CA CYS A 249 -3.03 4.32 19.10
C CYS A 249 -3.00 5.62 18.29
N CYS A 250 -2.07 6.50 18.64
CA CYS A 250 -1.81 7.75 17.96
C CYS A 250 -0.30 7.98 17.93
N ASP A 251 0.27 8.16 16.75
CA ASP A 251 1.68 8.48 16.56
C ASP A 251 1.82 9.94 16.09
N LEU A 252 2.70 10.69 16.76
CA LEU A 252 3.15 12.00 16.28
C LEU A 252 4.53 11.84 15.64
N HIS A 253 4.68 12.31 14.40
CA HIS A 253 5.91 12.13 13.64
C HIS A 253 6.79 13.37 13.72
N LEU A 254 8.07 13.17 14.03
CA LEU A 254 9.13 14.18 14.00
C LEU A 254 10.19 13.78 12.96
N PRO A 255 9.96 14.00 11.64
CA PRO A 255 10.80 13.48 10.56
C PRO A 255 12.27 13.90 10.65
N SER A 256 12.53 15.15 11.05
CA SER A 256 13.89 15.69 11.20
C SER A 256 14.73 14.91 12.23
N ARG A 257 14.09 14.20 13.16
CA ARG A 257 14.72 13.38 14.19
C ARG A 257 14.55 11.88 13.95
N GLN A 258 13.93 11.47 12.84
CA GLN A 258 13.56 10.07 12.59
C GLN A 258 12.84 9.41 13.78
N THR A 259 12.03 10.19 14.49
CA THR A 259 11.40 9.80 15.75
C THR A 259 9.88 9.77 15.63
N ILE A 260 9.27 8.72 16.17
CA ILE A 260 7.84 8.55 16.35
C ILE A 260 7.53 8.60 17.84
N LEU A 261 6.66 9.53 18.24
CA LEU A 261 6.10 9.56 19.59
C LEU A 261 4.77 8.79 19.58
N ARG A 262 4.77 7.60 20.15
CA ARG A 262 3.62 6.70 20.17
C ARG A 262 2.82 6.87 21.45
N PHE A 263 1.55 7.20 21.31
CA PHE A 263 0.57 7.30 22.37
C PHE A 263 -0.39 6.11 22.25
N TYR A 264 -0.60 5.41 23.35
CA TYR A 264 -1.59 4.33 23.45
C TYR A 264 -2.51 4.60 24.63
N ARG A 265 -3.83 4.61 24.39
CA ARG A 265 -4.85 4.92 25.41
C ARG A 265 -4.68 4.11 26.69
N GLY A 266 -4.39 2.81 26.58
CA GLY A 266 -4.30 1.92 27.75
C GLY A 266 -3.08 2.19 28.63
N HIS A 267 -2.03 2.79 28.08
CA HIS A 267 -0.76 3.04 28.78
C HIS A 267 -0.54 4.51 29.14
N TYR A 268 -1.33 5.42 28.57
CA TYR A 268 -1.28 6.83 28.87
C TYR A 268 -1.86 7.12 30.26
N GLN A 269 -1.07 7.78 31.10
CA GLN A 269 -1.37 8.13 32.49
C GLN A 269 -2.07 9.48 32.53
N PHE A 270 -3.38 9.50 32.27
CA PHE A 270 -4.19 10.73 32.26
C PHE A 270 -4.25 11.49 33.59
N ASN A 271 -3.89 10.84 34.69
CA ASN A 271 -3.80 11.44 36.02
C ASN A 271 -2.42 12.03 36.32
N ARG A 272 -1.49 12.05 35.36
CA ARG A 272 -0.15 12.64 35.50
C ARG A 272 0.12 13.64 34.38
N GLY A 273 0.77 14.74 34.75
CA GLY A 273 1.23 15.76 33.81
C GLY A 273 0.19 16.87 33.59
N ILE A 274 -0.11 17.16 32.32
CA ILE A 274 -1.01 18.24 31.92
C ILE A 274 -2.46 17.98 32.33
N ASP A 275 -3.18 19.05 32.68
CA ASP A 275 -4.62 18.97 32.90
C ASP A 275 -5.36 18.98 31.55
N LEU A 276 -6.12 17.91 31.28
CA LEU A 276 -6.95 17.77 30.08
C LEU A 276 -8.39 18.29 30.30
N THR A 277 -8.58 19.17 31.29
CA THR A 277 -9.91 19.74 31.55
C THR A 277 -10.41 20.48 30.30
N PRO A 278 -11.71 20.39 29.99
CA PRO A 278 -12.26 20.86 28.73
C PRO A 278 -11.90 22.32 28.50
N VAL A 279 -11.20 22.58 27.39
CA VAL A 279 -11.02 23.93 26.85
C VAL A 279 -12.41 24.54 26.68
N GLN A 280 -12.61 25.69 27.32
CA GLN A 280 -13.90 26.35 27.54
C GLN A 280 -14.85 26.27 26.34
N GLY A 281 -16.04 25.68 26.53
CA GLY A 281 -17.17 25.79 25.60
C GLY A 281 -17.90 24.49 25.22
N SER A 282 -17.37 23.31 25.53
CA SER A 282 -18.12 22.05 25.37
C SER A 282 -18.81 21.67 26.67
N GLU A 283 -20.13 21.92 26.75
CA GLU A 283 -21.01 21.30 27.74
C GLU A 283 -21.11 19.79 27.46
N VAL A 284 -20.07 19.04 27.81
CA VAL A 284 -20.20 17.60 28.03
C VAL A 284 -20.28 17.43 29.53
N ALA A 285 -21.47 17.06 30.00
CA ALA A 285 -21.82 16.87 31.39
C ALA A 285 -20.71 16.12 32.14
N ALA A 286 -20.36 16.65 33.32
CA ALA A 286 -19.35 16.14 34.24
C ALA A 286 -19.80 14.83 34.93
N ASP A 287 -20.29 13.86 34.15
CA ASP A 287 -20.63 12.53 34.61
C ASP A 287 -19.80 11.50 33.85
N GLN A 288 -18.83 10.93 34.58
CA GLN A 288 -17.91 9.84 34.22
C GLN A 288 -16.67 10.24 33.38
N GLU A 289 -15.58 10.55 34.09
CA GLU A 289 -14.19 10.56 33.59
C GLU A 289 -13.77 9.16 33.09
N THR A 290 -14.30 8.75 31.95
CA THR A 290 -13.85 7.51 31.29
C THR A 290 -12.52 7.78 30.59
N SER A 291 -11.60 6.80 30.60
CA SER A 291 -10.34 6.83 29.84
C SER A 291 -10.54 7.24 28.37
N TRP A 292 -11.70 6.93 27.80
CA TRP A 292 -12.08 7.33 26.45
C TRP A 292 -12.35 8.84 26.29
N ALA A 293 -13.02 9.48 27.25
CA ALA A 293 -13.22 10.93 27.23
C ALA A 293 -11.87 11.66 27.31
N ASN A 294 -10.97 11.20 28.19
CA ASN A 294 -9.64 11.78 28.33
C ASN A 294 -8.78 11.58 27.07
N TRP A 295 -8.88 10.42 26.41
CA TRP A 295 -8.23 10.20 25.13
C TRP A 295 -8.69 11.18 24.05
N ARG A 296 -10.00 11.42 23.95
CA ARG A 296 -10.54 12.40 22.99
C ARG A 296 -10.10 13.82 23.29
N GLN A 297 -10.05 14.21 24.57
CA GLN A 297 -9.50 15.51 25.00
C GLN A 297 -8.03 15.63 24.60
N LEU A 298 -7.22 14.60 24.81
CA LEU A 298 -5.81 14.59 24.41
C LEU A 298 -5.64 14.81 22.89
N LEU A 299 -6.42 14.10 22.05
CA LEU A 299 -6.38 14.31 20.61
C LEU A 299 -6.86 15.72 20.20
N ALA A 300 -7.83 16.29 20.92
CA ALA A 300 -8.27 17.67 20.71
C ALA A 300 -7.18 18.68 21.06
N VAL A 301 -6.43 18.45 22.14
CA VAL A 301 -5.23 19.24 22.50
C VAL A 301 -4.20 19.17 21.36
N PHE A 302 -3.94 18.01 20.77
CA PHE A 302 -3.01 17.89 19.63
C PHE A 302 -3.47 18.71 18.43
N ASN A 303 -4.76 18.66 18.09
CA ASN A 303 -5.35 19.49 17.03
C ASN A 303 -5.22 20.99 17.32
N HIS A 304 -5.36 21.39 18.58
CA HIS A 304 -5.25 22.79 18.99
C HIS A 304 -3.79 23.28 18.94
N CYS A 305 -2.84 22.50 19.45
CA CYS A 305 -1.43 22.86 19.48
C CYS A 305 -0.78 22.84 18.09
N ARG A 306 -1.22 21.95 17.20
CA ARG A 306 -0.70 21.82 15.84
C ARG A 306 -1.83 21.65 14.82
N PRO A 307 -2.56 22.74 14.49
CA PRO A 307 -3.67 22.65 13.54
C PRO A 307 -3.17 22.47 12.10
N GLY A 308 -3.96 21.77 11.29
CA GLY A 308 -3.77 21.69 9.84
C GLY A 308 -2.68 20.72 9.36
N ILE A 309 -2.08 19.92 10.25
CA ILE A 309 -1.20 18.82 9.82
C ILE A 309 -2.02 17.63 9.27
N PRO A 310 -1.48 16.85 8.32
CA PRO A 310 -2.12 15.62 7.84
C PRO A 310 -2.39 14.63 8.97
N ILE A 311 -3.59 14.03 8.94
CA ILE A 311 -4.00 12.95 9.84
C ILE A 311 -4.23 11.71 8.98
N TRP A 312 -3.51 10.64 9.28
CA TRP A 312 -3.61 9.36 8.60
C TRP A 312 -4.37 8.36 9.47
N SER A 313 -5.56 7.95 9.04
CA SER A 313 -6.45 7.08 9.83
C SER A 313 -6.94 5.85 9.08
N ASP A 314 -6.33 5.52 7.94
CA ASP A 314 -6.71 4.38 7.09
C ASP A 314 -6.01 3.07 7.50
N PHE A 315 -5.53 3.00 8.74
CA PHE A 315 -4.77 1.87 9.27
C PHE A 315 -5.49 0.53 9.10
N THR A 316 -6.77 0.43 9.48
CA THR A 316 -7.50 -0.84 9.45
C THR A 316 -7.54 -1.44 8.04
N SER A 317 -7.85 -0.62 7.03
CA SER A 317 -7.87 -1.06 5.63
C SER A 317 -6.49 -1.49 5.14
N PHE A 318 -5.43 -0.81 5.58
CA PHE A 318 -4.06 -1.24 5.28
C PHE A 318 -3.71 -2.55 5.97
N ALA A 319 -3.97 -2.66 7.27
CA ALA A 319 -3.64 -3.81 8.09
C ALA A 319 -4.27 -5.11 7.56
N GLU A 320 -5.55 -5.07 7.17
CA GLU A 320 -6.25 -6.20 6.56
C GLU A 320 -5.51 -6.78 5.34
N THR A 321 -4.75 -5.95 4.62
CA THR A 321 -3.96 -6.39 3.45
C THR A 321 -2.58 -6.92 3.81
N VAL A 322 -2.01 -6.48 4.94
CA VAL A 322 -0.65 -6.87 5.36
C VAL A 322 -0.67 -8.12 6.23
N LEU A 323 -1.76 -8.40 6.95
CA LEU A 323 -1.86 -9.56 7.85
C LEU A 323 -1.68 -10.90 7.14
N GLU A 324 -1.85 -10.96 5.82
CA GLU A 324 -1.53 -12.14 4.99
C GLU A 324 -0.01 -12.36 4.81
N HIS A 325 0.83 -11.38 5.17
CA HIS A 325 2.28 -11.38 5.03
C HIS A 325 2.99 -11.53 6.39
N THR A 326 2.68 -12.60 7.12
CA THR A 326 3.24 -12.86 8.47
C THR A 326 4.77 -12.88 8.48
N ASP A 327 5.40 -13.49 7.47
CA ASP A 327 6.87 -13.58 7.34
C ASP A 327 7.58 -12.22 7.27
N LEU A 328 6.85 -11.18 6.80
CA LEU A 328 7.32 -9.82 6.78
C LEU A 328 7.10 -9.17 8.15
N LEU A 329 5.91 -9.35 8.70
CA LEU A 329 5.49 -8.74 9.96
C LEU A 329 6.32 -9.21 11.15
N GLU A 330 6.69 -10.49 11.23
CA GLU A 330 7.55 -11.06 12.28
C GLU A 330 8.90 -10.34 12.46
N LYS A 331 9.37 -9.63 11.43
CA LYS A 331 10.66 -8.93 11.45
C LYS A 331 10.55 -7.49 11.89
N ILE A 332 9.35 -7.00 12.16
CA ILE A 332 9.08 -5.61 12.53
C ILE A 332 8.86 -5.54 14.03
N ASN A 333 9.69 -4.82 14.77
CA ASN A 333 9.42 -4.62 16.18
C ASN A 333 8.18 -3.72 16.33
N PRO A 334 7.08 -4.17 16.97
CA PRO A 334 5.88 -3.35 17.09
C PRO A 334 6.05 -2.15 18.01
N HIS A 335 7.08 -2.09 18.86
CA HIS A 335 7.27 -1.02 19.86
C HIS A 335 6.01 -0.71 20.68
N LEU A 336 5.21 -1.75 20.90
CA LEU A 336 3.95 -1.71 21.62
C LEU A 336 3.78 -3.07 22.28
N ASP A 337 3.53 -3.07 23.58
CA ASP A 337 3.29 -4.28 24.36
C ASP A 337 1.80 -4.30 24.75
N LEU A 338 0.95 -4.79 23.84
CA LEU A 338 -0.46 -4.98 24.15
C LEU A 338 -0.64 -6.34 24.81
N PHE A 339 -1.20 -6.34 26.01
CA PHE A 339 -1.59 -7.58 26.68
C PHE A 339 -2.70 -8.27 25.87
N ARG A 340 -2.33 -9.31 25.13
CA ARG A 340 -3.24 -10.18 24.38
C ARG A 340 -3.04 -11.62 24.82
N ARG A 341 -4.13 -12.40 24.76
CA ARG A 341 -4.06 -13.85 25.05
C ARG A 341 -3.44 -14.65 23.92
N GLU A 342 -3.48 -14.11 22.70
CA GLU A 342 -2.95 -14.72 21.49
C GLU A 342 -2.07 -13.71 20.75
N ASP A 343 -0.97 -14.20 20.18
CA ASP A 343 -0.11 -13.40 19.32
C ASP A 343 -0.89 -12.95 18.09
N CYS A 344 -0.81 -11.66 17.76
CA CYS A 344 -1.31 -11.19 16.47
C CYS A 344 -0.48 -10.03 15.93
N TYR A 345 -0.42 -9.96 14.60
CA TYR A 345 0.48 -9.03 13.92
C TYR A 345 -0.12 -7.63 13.70
N TRP A 346 -1.23 -7.29 14.37
CA TRP A 346 -1.83 -5.96 14.27
C TRP A 346 -0.89 -4.85 14.76
N ASP A 347 -0.07 -5.12 15.77
CA ASP A 347 0.88 -4.13 16.31
C ASP A 347 2.05 -3.93 15.35
N HIS A 348 2.50 -5.03 14.75
CA HIS A 348 3.55 -5.05 13.73
C HIS A 348 3.08 -4.31 12.48
N ALA A 349 1.81 -4.51 12.09
CA ALA A 349 1.18 -3.81 10.97
C ALA A 349 1.02 -2.31 11.26
N PHE A 350 0.70 -1.93 12.51
CA PHE A 350 0.60 -0.53 12.90
C PHE A 350 1.96 0.15 12.86
N GLN A 351 3.00 -0.51 13.37
CA GLN A 351 4.37 -0.03 13.23
C GLN A 351 4.74 0.15 11.76
N LEU A 352 4.44 -0.83 10.90
CA LEU A 352 4.74 -0.73 9.48
C LEU A 352 4.00 0.47 8.85
N TYR A 353 2.70 0.60 9.09
CA TYR A 353 1.88 1.68 8.55
C TYR A 353 2.43 3.05 8.93
N SER A 354 2.69 3.25 10.23
CA SER A 354 3.25 4.47 10.78
C SER A 354 4.65 4.76 10.22
N GLY A 355 5.52 3.76 10.17
CA GLY A 355 6.86 3.88 9.60
C GLY A 355 6.85 4.26 8.11
N LEU A 356 5.94 3.69 7.31
CA LEU A 356 5.80 4.05 5.90
C LEU A 356 5.39 5.52 5.74
N ILE A 357 4.42 5.98 6.53
CA ILE A 357 4.00 7.38 6.55
C ILE A 357 5.17 8.29 6.94
N MET A 358 5.97 7.88 7.94
CA MET A 358 7.17 8.60 8.36
C MET A 358 8.20 8.72 7.22
N ALA A 359 8.48 7.63 6.51
CA ALA A 359 9.40 7.61 5.38
C ALA A 359 8.92 8.49 4.20
N LEU A 360 7.60 8.59 4.01
CA LEU A 360 7.01 9.40 2.94
C LEU A 360 6.85 10.90 3.29
N SER A 361 7.17 11.33 4.51
CA SER A 361 7.00 12.73 4.97
C SER A 361 7.71 13.80 4.12
N GLY A 362 8.63 13.41 3.23
CA GLY A 362 9.34 14.30 2.30
C GLY A 362 8.90 14.19 0.84
N SER A 363 7.80 13.49 0.55
CA SER A 363 7.32 13.18 -0.82
C SER A 363 5.87 13.63 -1.03
N GLU A 364 5.40 13.70 -2.29
CA GLU A 364 4.08 14.27 -2.67
C GLU A 364 2.86 13.47 -2.15
N HIS A 365 3.06 12.42 -1.36
CA HIS A 365 1.99 11.57 -0.82
C HIS A 365 1.24 12.29 0.31
N ARG A 366 -0.07 12.48 0.14
CA ARG A 366 -0.97 13.08 1.13
C ARG A 366 -2.15 12.14 1.42
N PRO A 367 -2.74 12.17 2.62
CA PRO A 367 -3.95 11.40 2.88
C PRO A 367 -5.06 11.85 1.92
N LEU A 368 -5.80 10.88 1.39
CA LEU A 368 -7.02 11.17 0.66
C LEU A 368 -8.04 11.65 1.68
N THR A 369 -8.50 12.89 1.51
CA THR A 369 -9.48 13.53 2.41
C THR A 369 -10.91 13.17 2.03
#